data_AF-A0A3Q7ED87-F1
#
_entry.id   AF-A0A3Q7ED87-F1
#
_cell.length_a   1.000
_cell.length_b   1.000
_cell.length_c   1.000
_cell.angle_alpha   90.00
_cell.angle_beta   90.00
_cell.angle_gamma   90.00
#
_symmetry.space_group_name_H-M   'P 1'
#
loop_
_entity.id
_entity.type
_entity.pdbx_description
1 polymer ?
#
loop_
_entity_poly.entity_id
_entity_poly.type
_entity_poly.pdbx_seq_one_letter_code
_entity_poly.pdbx_strand_id
1 'polypeptide(L)'
;MNPESSNNNSQTNPRKRPLVEEPNNNKQPITLNSMLVAIDHNNLFYTMSKATEKRVIVVIMFDRAARVLFGCSADEFFDFSKTHPFAAASAGNALEGEMLKITLSQPKNGNARHLRVVSVFPMRTGFQPVIQTLRELYRARGGS
;
A
#
# COMPACT_ATOMS: atom_id res chain seq x y z
N MET A 1 -32.87 -4.83 48.72
CA MET A 1 -31.75 -5.68 48.26
C MET A 1 -32.11 -6.21 46.89
N ASN A 2 -31.18 -6.09 45.95
CA ASN A 2 -31.37 -6.37 44.53
C ASN A 2 -31.68 -7.85 44.23
N PRO A 3 -32.29 -8.11 43.04
CA PRO A 3 -32.68 -9.41 42.53
C PRO A 3 -31.51 -10.08 41.79
N GLU A 4 -31.63 -11.36 41.42
CA GLU A 4 -31.07 -11.92 40.18
C GLU A 4 -31.45 -13.40 40.03
N SER A 5 -32.33 -13.69 39.07
CA SER A 5 -32.43 -15.03 38.47
C SER A 5 -32.12 -14.89 36.99
N SER A 6 -31.12 -15.64 36.60
CA SER A 6 -30.38 -15.59 35.35
C SER A 6 -31.20 -16.03 34.16
N ASN A 7 -31.12 -15.29 33.06
CA ASN A 7 -30.93 -15.84 31.73
C ASN A 7 -30.75 -14.70 30.74
N ASN A 8 -29.64 -14.68 30.00
CA ASN A 8 -29.72 -14.50 28.56
C ASN A 8 -28.43 -14.96 27.87
N ASN A 9 -28.66 -15.96 27.04
CA ASN A 9 -27.82 -16.49 25.99
C ASN A 9 -27.17 -15.36 25.17
N SER A 10 -25.84 -15.38 25.00
CA SER A 10 -25.23 -14.71 23.86
C SER A 10 -24.10 -15.56 23.30
N GLN A 11 -24.37 -16.09 22.11
CA GLN A 11 -23.44 -16.74 21.22
C GLN A 11 -22.13 -15.95 21.11
N THR A 12 -21.02 -16.61 21.38
CA THR A 12 -19.69 -16.10 21.00
C THR A 12 -19.60 -16.11 19.48
N ASN A 13 -19.87 -14.96 18.87
CA ASN A 13 -19.78 -14.75 17.43
C ASN A 13 -18.30 -14.49 17.07
N PRO A 14 -17.58 -15.38 16.35
CA PRO A 14 -16.15 -15.24 16.09
C PRO A 14 -15.81 -14.22 14.98
N ARG A 15 -16.69 -13.25 14.70
CA ARG A 15 -16.48 -12.19 13.69
C ARG A 15 -16.49 -10.77 14.28
N LYS A 16 -15.95 -10.59 15.49
CA LYS A 16 -15.52 -9.24 15.89
C LYS A 16 -14.21 -8.93 15.16
N ARG A 17 -14.32 -8.12 14.10
CA ARG A 17 -13.20 -7.38 13.51
C ARG A 17 -12.36 -6.79 14.66
N PRO A 18 -11.06 -7.06 14.74
CA PRO A 18 -10.23 -6.41 15.75
C PRO A 18 -10.34 -4.90 15.55
N LEU A 19 -10.62 -4.21 16.65
CA LEU A 19 -10.74 -2.76 16.75
C LEU A 19 -9.60 -2.11 15.96
N VAL A 20 -9.97 -1.17 15.09
CA VAL A 20 -9.05 -0.19 14.56
C VAL A 20 -8.32 0.39 15.77
N GLU A 21 -7.01 0.12 15.90
CA GLU A 21 -6.17 0.98 16.74
C GLU A 21 -6.35 2.38 16.15
N GLU A 22 -7.21 3.17 16.79
CA GLU A 22 -7.43 4.56 16.48
C GLU A 22 -6.04 5.21 16.46
N PRO A 23 -5.59 5.74 15.32
CA PRO A 23 -4.35 6.51 15.31
C PRO A 23 -4.60 7.72 16.19
N ASN A 24 -4.01 7.67 17.39
CA ASN A 24 -3.58 8.80 18.20
C ASN A 24 -3.86 10.15 17.50
N ASN A 25 -4.76 10.93 18.12
CA ASN A 25 -5.36 12.20 17.68
C ASN A 25 -4.37 13.32 17.25
N ASN A 26 -3.08 13.03 17.13
CA ASN A 26 -2.09 13.88 16.53
C ASN A 26 -2.16 13.75 15.00
N LYS A 27 -2.58 14.83 14.33
CA LYS A 27 -2.50 15.03 12.87
C LYS A 27 -1.07 14.94 12.29
N GLN A 28 -0.08 14.55 13.08
CA GLN A 28 1.31 14.51 12.65
C GLN A 28 1.59 13.26 11.80
N PRO A 29 2.32 13.39 10.69
CA PRO A 29 2.72 12.24 9.89
C PRO A 29 3.59 11.26 10.69
N ILE A 30 3.35 9.97 10.53
CA ILE A 30 4.08 8.89 11.20
C ILE A 30 5.06 8.27 10.21
N THR A 31 6.35 8.20 10.56
CA THR A 31 7.37 7.54 9.73
C THR A 31 7.73 6.20 10.32
N LEU A 32 7.76 5.17 9.48
CA LEU A 32 8.10 3.81 9.89
C LEU A 32 8.77 3.03 8.76
N ASN A 33 9.50 1.98 9.13
CA ASN A 33 10.03 1.01 8.19
C ASN A 33 9.00 -0.10 7.99
N SER A 34 8.79 -0.53 6.75
CA SER A 34 7.79 -1.54 6.43
C SER A 34 8.17 -2.26 5.15
N MET A 35 7.80 -3.53 5.08
CA MET A 35 7.94 -4.34 3.88
C MET A 35 6.75 -4.11 2.95
N LEU A 36 7.01 -3.91 1.66
CA LEU A 36 5.98 -3.91 0.63
C LEU A 36 5.56 -5.37 0.34
N VAL A 37 4.27 -5.65 0.50
CA VAL A 37 3.69 -6.99 0.27
C VAL A 37 3.06 -7.07 -1.09
N ALA A 38 2.31 -6.04 -1.48
CA ALA A 38 1.65 -5.99 -2.76
C ALA A 38 1.47 -4.53 -3.19
N ILE A 39 1.42 -4.32 -4.50
CA ILE A 39 1.07 -3.05 -5.08
C ILE A 39 0.13 -3.26 -6.26
N ASP A 40 -0.82 -2.36 -6.37
CA ASP A 40 -1.76 -2.30 -7.49
C ASP A 40 -1.91 -0.83 -7.91
N HIS A 41 -2.39 -0.61 -9.12
CA HIS A 41 -2.46 0.71 -9.74
C HIS A 41 -3.84 0.97 -10.34
N ASN A 42 -4.32 2.19 -10.12
CA ASN A 42 -5.40 2.77 -10.90
C ASN A 42 -4.83 3.95 -11.70
N ASN A 43 -5.62 4.53 -12.60
CA ASN A 43 -5.22 5.74 -13.34
C ASN A 43 -4.94 6.97 -12.45
N LEU A 44 -5.30 6.93 -11.16
CA LEU A 44 -5.20 8.08 -10.24
C LEU A 44 -4.21 7.90 -9.10
N PHE A 45 -3.95 6.68 -8.67
CA PHE A 45 -3.10 6.38 -7.51
C PHE A 45 -2.68 4.91 -7.48
N TYR A 46 -1.68 4.62 -6.66
CA TYR A 46 -1.28 3.26 -6.32
C TYR A 46 -1.81 2.87 -4.96
N THR A 47 -2.24 1.63 -4.80
CA THR A 47 -2.52 1.02 -3.50
C THR A 47 -1.34 0.14 -3.12
N MET A 48 -0.82 0.34 -1.91
CA MET A 48 0.31 -0.44 -1.40
C MET A 48 -0.13 -1.16 -0.14
N SER A 49 0.01 -2.47 -0.13
CA SER A 49 -0.09 -3.28 1.08
C SER A 49 1.26 -3.32 1.75
N LYS A 50 1.32 -2.88 3.00
CA LYS A 50 2.55 -2.89 3.78
C LYS A 50 2.40 -3.77 5.03
N ALA A 51 3.42 -4.57 5.33
CA ALA A 51 3.45 -5.38 6.55
C ALA A 51 4.08 -4.59 7.71
N THR A 52 3.37 -4.54 8.83
CA THR A 52 3.93 -4.19 10.14
C THR A 52 4.03 -5.45 10.98
N GLU A 53 4.68 -5.38 12.15
CA GLU A 53 4.85 -6.52 13.06
C GLU A 53 3.56 -7.27 13.40
N LYS A 54 2.41 -6.56 13.38
CA LYS A 54 1.13 -7.10 13.85
C LYS A 54 0.11 -7.37 12.75
N ARG A 55 0.26 -6.74 11.56
CA ARG A 55 -0.76 -6.78 10.51
C ARG A 55 -0.26 -6.23 9.17
N VAL A 56 -0.98 -6.57 8.12
CA VAL A 56 -0.87 -5.92 6.81
C VAL A 56 -1.92 -4.82 6.70
N ILE A 57 -1.52 -3.63 6.28
CA ILE A 57 -2.45 -2.51 6.02
C ILE A 57 -2.29 -1.97 4.61
N VAL A 58 -3.43 -1.60 4.00
CA VAL A 58 -3.47 -0.97 2.67
C VAL A 58 -3.41 0.54 2.82
N VAL A 59 -2.42 1.15 2.18
CA VAL A 59 -2.22 2.60 2.12
C VAL A 59 -2.29 3.07 0.67
N ILE A 60 -2.56 4.36 0.47
CA ILE A 60 -2.61 4.95 -0.89
C ILE A 60 -1.42 5.86 -1.14
N MET A 61 -0.90 5.80 -2.35
CA MET A 61 0.26 6.57 -2.80
C MET A 61 -0.10 7.38 -4.03
N PHE A 62 0.08 8.70 -3.93
CA PHE A 62 -0.09 9.64 -5.04
C PHE A 62 1.24 9.92 -5.74
N ASP A 63 1.18 10.51 -6.92
CA ASP A 63 2.28 10.64 -7.89
C ASP A 63 3.64 10.99 -7.31
N ARG A 64 3.72 11.96 -6.39
CA ARG A 64 5.02 12.37 -5.84
C ARG A 64 5.75 11.23 -5.12
N ALA A 65 5.02 10.43 -4.34
CA ALA A 65 5.60 9.27 -3.67
C ALA A 65 5.72 8.08 -4.63
N ALA A 66 4.74 7.90 -5.52
CA ALA A 66 4.75 6.80 -6.49
C ALA A 66 5.95 6.83 -7.43
N ARG A 67 6.34 8.02 -7.88
CA ARG A 67 7.51 8.22 -8.75
C ARG A 67 8.82 7.71 -8.15
N VAL A 68 8.93 7.59 -6.83
CA VAL A 68 10.13 7.02 -6.19
C VAL A 68 10.23 5.52 -6.47
N LEU A 69 9.10 4.80 -6.40
CA LEU A 69 9.08 3.34 -6.63
C LEU A 69 8.94 3.00 -8.10
N PHE A 70 8.02 3.67 -8.80
CA PHE A 70 7.69 3.36 -10.19
C PHE A 70 8.56 4.09 -11.19
N GLY A 71 9.01 5.31 -10.87
CA GLY A 71 9.70 6.18 -11.83
C GLY A 71 8.75 6.94 -12.76
N CYS A 72 7.43 6.77 -12.59
CA CYS A 72 6.37 7.45 -13.35
C CYS A 72 5.13 7.67 -12.47
N SER A 73 4.16 8.45 -12.95
CA SER A 73 2.85 8.65 -12.30
C SER A 73 1.98 7.39 -12.41
N ALA A 74 0.84 7.40 -11.71
CA ALA A 74 -0.13 6.30 -11.80
C ALA A 74 -0.76 6.21 -13.21
N ASP A 75 -1.05 7.36 -13.81
CA ASP A 75 -1.61 7.46 -15.15
C ASP A 75 -0.63 6.96 -16.23
N GLU A 76 0.64 7.38 -16.16
CA GLU A 76 1.69 6.92 -17.08
C GLU A 76 1.88 5.40 -17.01
N PHE A 77 1.84 4.82 -15.82
CA PHE A 77 1.95 3.37 -15.65
C PHE A 77 0.69 2.64 -16.09
N PHE A 78 -0.49 3.22 -15.85
CA PHE A 78 -1.75 2.68 -16.31
C PHE A 78 -1.76 2.57 -17.84
N ASP A 79 -1.34 3.62 -18.55
CA ASP A 79 -1.20 3.61 -20.01
C ASP A 79 -0.15 2.61 -20.50
N PHE A 80 1.00 2.52 -19.82
CA PHE A 80 2.00 1.49 -20.11
C PHE A 80 1.42 0.08 -19.96
N SER A 81 0.61 -0.18 -18.93
CA SER A 81 0.04 -1.50 -18.66
C SER A 81 -1.02 -1.94 -19.67
N LYS A 82 -1.68 -1.00 -20.37
CA LYS A 82 -2.62 -1.31 -21.46
C LYS A 82 -1.94 -1.95 -22.66
N THR A 83 -0.70 -1.55 -22.93
CA THR A 83 0.07 -1.98 -24.10
C THR A 83 1.01 -3.15 -23.80
N HIS A 84 1.25 -3.44 -22.51
CA HIS A 84 2.18 -4.46 -22.05
C HIS A 84 1.47 -5.47 -21.13
N PRO A 85 1.03 -6.62 -21.68
CA PRO A 85 0.42 -7.68 -20.88
C PRO A 85 1.36 -8.08 -19.73
N PHE A 86 0.82 -8.24 -18.53
CA PHE A 86 1.55 -8.58 -17.30
C PHE A 86 2.44 -7.47 -16.70
N ALA A 87 2.38 -6.23 -17.17
CA ALA A 87 3.18 -5.14 -16.59
C ALA A 87 2.87 -4.92 -15.10
N ALA A 88 1.59 -4.99 -14.73
CA ALA A 88 1.13 -4.89 -13.35
C ALA A 88 1.70 -6.01 -12.47
N ALA A 89 1.57 -7.26 -12.91
CA ALA A 89 2.10 -8.42 -12.19
C ALA A 89 3.62 -8.37 -12.06
N SER A 90 4.32 -7.96 -13.13
CA SER A 90 5.77 -7.82 -13.14
C SER A 90 6.23 -6.69 -12.21
N ALA A 91 5.48 -5.59 -12.13
CA ALA A 91 5.72 -4.52 -11.17
C ALA A 91 5.51 -4.98 -9.73
N GLY A 92 4.45 -5.74 -9.47
CA GLY A 92 4.18 -6.39 -8.20
C GLY A 92 5.36 -7.23 -7.73
N ASN A 93 5.80 -8.17 -8.58
CA ASN A 93 6.92 -9.07 -8.29
C ASN A 93 8.25 -8.31 -8.09
N ALA A 94 8.46 -7.21 -8.81
CA ALA A 94 9.68 -6.41 -8.68
C ALA A 94 9.75 -5.62 -7.37
N LEU A 95 8.61 -5.31 -6.77
CA LEU A 95 8.50 -4.52 -5.53
C LEU A 95 8.22 -5.36 -4.29
N GLU A 96 7.65 -6.55 -4.46
CA GLU A 96 7.34 -7.46 -3.36
C GLU A 96 8.62 -7.76 -2.55
N GLY A 97 8.52 -7.63 -1.23
CA GLY A 97 9.63 -7.83 -0.30
C GLY A 97 10.55 -6.62 -0.12
N GLU A 98 10.38 -5.53 -0.89
CA GLU A 98 11.21 -4.33 -0.71
C GLU A 98 10.98 -3.69 0.67
N MET A 99 12.08 -3.38 1.34
CA MET A 99 12.07 -2.66 2.61
C MET A 99 12.03 -1.16 2.34
N LEU A 100 10.98 -0.51 2.83
CA LEU A 100 10.72 0.90 2.59
C LEU A 100 10.64 1.67 3.90
N LYS A 101 11.25 2.84 3.94
CA LYS A 101 10.96 3.87 4.95
C LYS A 101 9.82 4.75 4.42
N ILE A 102 8.67 4.69 5.07
CA ILE A 102 7.43 5.32 4.60
C ILE A 102 6.94 6.31 5.66
N THR A 103 6.61 7.53 5.24
CA THR A 103 5.88 8.50 6.06
C THR A 103 4.41 8.52 5.66
N LEU A 104 3.52 8.29 6.63
CA LEU A 104 2.07 8.23 6.46
C LEU A 104 1.40 9.43 7.12
N SER A 105 0.34 9.95 6.49
CA SER A 105 -0.55 10.94 7.10
C SER A 105 -1.99 10.43 7.13
N GLN A 106 -2.75 10.90 8.12
CA GLN A 106 -4.19 10.72 8.11
C GLN A 106 -4.83 11.37 6.88
N PRO A 107 -5.94 10.82 6.38
CA PRO A 107 -6.74 11.48 5.35
C PRO A 107 -7.25 12.84 5.84
N LYS A 108 -7.15 13.87 4.99
CA LYS A 108 -7.59 15.24 5.34
C LYS A 108 -9.12 15.38 5.44
N ASN A 109 -9.87 14.50 4.76
CA ASN A 109 -11.33 14.51 4.69
C ASN A 109 -11.85 13.24 5.35
N GLY A 110 -12.85 13.37 6.24
CA GLY A 110 -13.40 12.26 7.03
C GLY A 110 -14.01 11.10 6.22
N ASN A 111 -14.27 11.31 4.92
CA ASN A 111 -14.77 10.25 4.03
C ASN A 111 -13.66 9.35 3.46
N ALA A 112 -12.40 9.79 3.44
CA ALA A 112 -11.31 8.97 2.95
C ALA A 112 -10.85 8.02 4.07
N ARG A 113 -10.85 6.71 3.78
CA ARG A 113 -10.57 5.66 4.79
C ARG A 113 -9.12 5.21 4.83
N HIS A 114 -8.34 5.46 3.78
CA HIS A 114 -6.97 5.00 3.67
C HIS A 114 -5.97 6.06 4.14
N LEU A 115 -4.95 5.59 4.89
CA LEU A 115 -3.76 6.40 5.17
C LEU A 115 -3.04 6.75 3.87
N ARG A 116 -2.49 7.97 3.81
CA ARG A 116 -1.79 8.48 2.64
C ARG A 116 -0.30 8.41 2.85
N VAL A 117 0.41 7.89 1.85
CA VAL A 117 1.86 7.98 1.78
C VAL A 117 2.25 9.40 1.38
N VAL A 118 3.00 10.07 2.26
CA VAL A 118 3.55 11.41 2.04
C VAL A 118 4.94 11.34 1.43
N SER A 119 5.75 10.38 1.89
CA SER A 119 7.06 10.08 1.35
C SER A 119 7.35 8.59 1.49
N VAL A 120 8.21 8.10 0.62
CA VAL A 120 8.66 6.72 0.58
C VAL A 120 10.12 6.72 0.14
N PHE A 121 10.93 5.87 0.77
CA PHE A 121 12.35 5.70 0.47
C PHE A 121 12.68 4.20 0.49
N PRO A 122 13.07 3.62 -0.65
CA PRO A 122 13.66 2.29 -0.70
C PRO A 122 14.93 2.25 0.14
N MET A 123 15.06 1.24 0.98
CA MET A 123 16.24 1.06 1.82
C MET A 123 17.33 0.27 1.09
N ARG A 124 17.00 -0.42 0.01
CA ARG A 124 17.96 -1.15 -0.83
C ARG A 124 18.87 -0.16 -1.57
N THR A 125 20.18 -0.33 -1.40
CA THR A 125 21.18 0.44 -2.15
C THR A 125 21.07 0.15 -3.65
N GLY A 126 21.10 1.21 -4.47
CA GLY A 126 21.01 1.08 -5.92
C GLY A 126 19.62 0.71 -6.44
N PHE A 127 18.56 0.88 -5.62
CA PHE A 127 17.18 0.70 -6.07
C PHE A 127 16.92 1.41 -7.40
N GLN A 128 16.40 0.68 -8.39
CA GLN A 128 15.99 1.23 -9.68
C GLN A 128 14.46 1.27 -9.73
N PRO A 129 13.86 2.38 -10.21
CA PRO A 129 12.42 2.45 -10.37
C PRO A 129 11.89 1.39 -11.32
N VAL A 130 10.73 0.82 -10.99
CA VAL A 130 10.13 -0.33 -11.69
C VAL A 130 10.01 -0.11 -13.19
N ILE A 131 9.64 1.09 -13.64
CA ILE A 131 9.45 1.37 -15.07
C ILE A 131 10.73 1.14 -15.89
N GLN A 132 11.91 1.28 -15.29
CA GLN A 132 13.17 1.04 -15.98
C GLN A 132 13.34 -0.45 -16.26
N THR A 133 13.19 -1.29 -15.24
CA THR A 133 13.25 -2.76 -15.35
C THR A 133 12.19 -3.28 -16.34
N LEU A 134 10.98 -2.74 -16.30
CA LEU A 134 9.92 -3.16 -17.22
C LEU A 134 10.25 -2.75 -18.67
N ARG A 135 10.72 -1.52 -18.90
CA ARG A 135 11.10 -1.09 -20.25
C ARG A 135 12.20 -1.98 -20.84
N GLU A 136 13.16 -2.41 -20.03
CA GLU A 136 14.19 -3.35 -20.46
C GLU A 136 13.61 -4.72 -20.80
N LEU A 137 12.76 -5.27 -19.92
CA LEU A 137 12.08 -6.55 -20.13
C LEU A 137 11.26 -6.58 -21.44
N TYR A 138 10.48 -5.54 -21.70
CA TYR A 138 9.62 -5.49 -22.90
C TYR A 138 10.40 -5.09 -24.16
N ARG A 139 11.51 -4.34 -24.06
CA ARG A 139 12.44 -4.17 -25.18
C ARG A 139 13.11 -5.47 -25.58
N ALA A 140 13.54 -6.27 -24.59
CA ALA A 140 14.16 -7.58 -24.84
C ALA A 140 13.19 -8.60 -25.48
N ARG A 141 11.89 -8.46 -25.22
CA ARG A 141 10.84 -9.35 -25.79
C ARG A 141 10.28 -8.90 -27.15
N GLY A 142 10.48 -7.64 -27.53
CA GLY A 142 10.03 -7.10 -28.83
C GLY A 142 11.06 -7.23 -29.97
N GLY A 143 12.21 -7.85 -29.71
CA GLY A 143 13.31 -8.02 -30.66
C GLY A 143 13.50 -9.47 -31.10
N SER A 144 12.46 -10.07 -31.68
CA SER A 144 12.53 -11.39 -32.34
C SER A 144 11.69 -11.39 -33.60
#